data_AF-A0A0P6YLV3-F1
#
_entry.id   AF-A0A0P6YLV3-F1
#
_cell.length_a   1.000
_cell.length_b   1.000
_cell.length_c   1.000
_cell.angle_alpha   90.00
_cell.angle_beta   90.00
_cell.angle_gamma   90.00
#
_symmetry.space_group_name_H-M   'P 1'
#
loop_
_entity.id
_entity.type
_entity.pdbx_description
1 polymer ?
#
loop_
_entity_poly.entity_id
_entity_poly.type
_entity_poly.pdbx_seq_one_letter_code
_entity_poly.pdbx_strand_id
1 'polypeptide(L)'
;MHTTYMHELARFVAQTKVVATVAGVDEATLSALEQRRGYQLPACYRAFLHTFGNTNTHSWFDGDYAAIDHFDETFEVIQDLIAEGSIPWLDDPLMLPFTQHDGYVIYYLRRDDGDDPAVFCVISGDETTPAECSQLAPTFSIWLRDNAFASIERRSWSDAYIHYIRQPDGTVEERSKLAIQRMQEYSKLYEHFSAQSYQTDIQNQHLTAPWDFASAWVAMFRQSDLYQRMQTLHMPIPFSWVRLTGEN
;
A
#
# COMPACT_ATOMS: atom_id res chain seq x y z
N MET A 1 15.57 -11.50 6.32
CA MET A 1 14.09 -11.52 6.31
C MET A 1 13.54 -10.64 5.19
N HIS A 2 13.78 -9.33 5.20
CA HIS A 2 13.20 -8.39 4.23
C HIS A 2 13.52 -8.71 2.76
N THR A 3 14.75 -9.08 2.41
CA THR A 3 15.10 -9.47 1.03
C THR A 3 14.26 -10.64 0.50
N THR A 4 14.05 -11.68 1.32
CA THR A 4 13.19 -12.82 0.95
C THR A 4 11.75 -12.37 0.76
N TYR A 5 11.24 -11.55 1.68
CA TYR A 5 9.88 -11.00 1.59
C TYR A 5 9.68 -10.15 0.33
N MET A 6 10.65 -9.28 -0.01
CA MET A 6 10.56 -8.44 -1.22
C MET A 6 10.58 -9.27 -2.51
N HIS A 7 11.32 -10.38 -2.55
CA HIS A 7 11.25 -11.30 -3.69
C HIS A 7 9.88 -11.97 -3.83
N GLU A 8 9.26 -12.40 -2.73
CA GLU A 8 7.90 -12.95 -2.76
C GLU A 8 6.88 -11.88 -3.18
N LEU A 9 7.03 -10.65 -2.68
CA LEU A 9 6.22 -9.51 -3.10
C LEU A 9 6.42 -9.20 -4.58
N ALA A 10 7.65 -9.24 -5.10
CA ALA A 10 7.94 -9.01 -6.52
C ALA A 10 7.23 -10.02 -7.42
N ARG A 11 7.28 -11.30 -7.05
CA ARG A 11 6.53 -12.36 -7.75
C ARG A 11 5.04 -12.10 -7.71
N PHE A 12 4.53 -11.74 -6.54
CA PHE A 12 3.11 -11.44 -6.33
C PHE A 12 2.63 -10.28 -7.20
N VAL A 13 3.28 -9.12 -7.14
CA VAL A 13 2.85 -7.92 -7.88
C VAL A 13 2.98 -8.09 -9.40
N ALA A 14 3.96 -8.87 -9.86
CA ALA A 14 4.11 -9.21 -11.27
C ALA A 14 3.02 -10.17 -11.76
N GLN A 15 2.75 -11.25 -11.02
CA GLN A 15 1.75 -12.25 -11.40
C GLN A 15 0.31 -11.70 -11.34
N THR A 16 0.04 -10.82 -10.39
CA THR A 16 -1.24 -10.10 -10.24
C THR A 16 -1.33 -8.85 -11.11
N LYS A 17 -0.28 -8.55 -11.89
CA LYS A 17 -0.17 -7.39 -12.80
C LYS A 17 -0.41 -6.06 -12.09
N VAL A 18 -0.08 -5.92 -10.80
CA VAL A 18 -0.05 -4.64 -10.08
C VAL A 18 0.95 -3.68 -10.71
N VAL A 19 2.09 -4.22 -11.14
CA VAL A 19 3.09 -3.53 -11.95
C VAL A 19 3.33 -4.32 -13.23
N ALA A 20 3.72 -3.63 -14.31
CA ALA A 20 4.02 -4.27 -15.59
C ALA A 20 5.34 -5.05 -15.55
N THR A 21 6.36 -4.47 -14.90
CA THR A 21 7.71 -5.02 -14.79
C THR A 21 8.26 -4.70 -13.42
N VAL A 22 8.99 -5.64 -12.81
CA VAL A 22 9.77 -5.40 -11.60
C VAL A 22 11.22 -5.15 -12.01
N ALA A 23 11.77 -4.04 -11.55
CA ALA A 23 13.16 -3.65 -11.75
C ALA A 23 13.70 -2.96 -10.48
N GLY A 24 14.84 -3.45 -10.00
CA GLY A 24 15.53 -2.93 -8.83
C GLY A 24 16.72 -2.03 -9.19
N VAL A 25 17.36 -1.48 -8.17
CA VAL A 25 18.66 -0.81 -8.28
C VAL A 25 19.77 -1.68 -7.70
N ASP A 26 20.99 -1.46 -8.16
CA ASP A 26 22.16 -2.18 -7.64
C ASP A 26 22.68 -1.59 -6.32
N GLU A 27 23.53 -2.37 -5.65
CA GLU A 27 24.14 -2.00 -4.38
C GLU A 27 24.97 -0.71 -4.47
N ALA A 28 25.65 -0.50 -5.61
CA ALA A 28 26.47 0.69 -5.83
C ALA A 28 25.62 1.97 -5.83
N THR A 29 24.45 1.93 -6.46
CA THR A 29 23.49 3.03 -6.49
C THR A 29 22.95 3.32 -5.09
N LEU A 30 22.58 2.29 -4.32
CA LEU A 30 22.09 2.45 -2.96
C LEU A 30 23.15 3.02 -2.02
N SER A 31 24.38 2.52 -2.08
CA SER A 31 25.50 3.06 -1.29
C SER A 31 25.82 4.50 -1.66
N ALA A 32 25.75 4.87 -2.94
CA ALA A 32 25.94 6.25 -3.37
C ALA A 32 24.83 7.17 -2.84
N LEU A 33 23.56 6.72 -2.84
CA LEU A 33 22.44 7.46 -2.26
C LEU A 33 22.65 7.71 -0.76
N GLU A 34 22.97 6.67 0.00
CA GLU A 34 23.23 6.76 1.44
C GLU A 34 24.42 7.66 1.78
N GLN A 35 25.51 7.55 1.02
CA GLN A 35 26.68 8.42 1.19
C GLN A 35 26.33 9.89 0.91
N ARG A 36 25.59 10.16 -0.17
CA ARG A 36 25.14 11.51 -0.54
C ARG A 36 24.21 12.10 0.51
N ARG A 37 23.36 11.28 1.12
CA ARG A 37 22.40 11.69 2.15
C ARG A 37 22.98 11.71 3.56
N GLY A 38 24.17 11.12 3.77
CA GLY A 38 24.85 11.10 5.06
C GLY A 38 24.22 10.15 6.08
N TYR A 39 23.46 9.15 5.64
CA TYR A 39 22.82 8.18 6.52
C TYR A 39 22.59 6.83 5.85
N GLN A 40 22.33 5.81 6.67
CA GLN A 40 21.86 4.49 6.22
C GLN A 40 20.34 4.47 6.11
N LEU A 41 19.83 3.78 5.10
CA LEU A 41 18.40 3.53 4.92
C LEU A 41 17.94 2.40 5.86
N PRO A 42 16.69 2.43 6.36
CA PRO A 42 16.09 1.28 7.03
C PRO A 42 16.18 0.02 6.18
N ALA A 43 16.51 -1.13 6.78
CA ALA A 43 16.82 -2.34 6.03
C ALA A 43 15.67 -2.82 5.10
N CYS A 44 14.42 -2.66 5.52
CA CYS A 44 13.24 -2.98 4.73
C CYS A 44 13.10 -2.04 3.52
N TYR A 45 13.27 -0.73 3.71
CA TYR A 45 13.22 0.25 2.62
C TYR A 45 14.38 0.07 1.63
N ARG A 46 15.59 -0.22 2.14
CA ARG A 46 16.74 -0.58 1.31
C ARG A 46 16.45 -1.82 0.46
N ALA A 47 15.88 -2.87 1.06
CA ALA A 47 15.50 -4.09 0.34
C ALA A 47 14.42 -3.84 -0.71
N PHE A 48 13.48 -2.92 -0.42
CA PHE A 48 12.48 -2.46 -1.39
C PHE A 48 13.16 -1.79 -2.58
N LEU A 49 14.03 -0.80 -2.39
CA LEU A 49 14.73 -0.14 -3.50
C LEU A 49 15.60 -1.12 -4.30
N HIS A 50 16.31 -2.02 -3.62
CA HIS A 50 17.06 -3.08 -4.30
C HIS A 50 16.18 -3.95 -5.21
N THR A 51 14.89 -4.11 -4.88
CA THR A 51 13.96 -4.97 -5.63
C THR A 51 13.12 -4.20 -6.65
N PHE A 52 12.71 -2.98 -6.31
CA PHE A 52 11.70 -2.17 -7.00
C PHE A 52 12.17 -0.76 -7.35
N GLY A 53 13.41 -0.39 -7.06
CA GLY A 53 13.89 0.99 -7.16
C GLY A 53 13.81 1.60 -8.56
N ASN A 54 13.71 0.79 -9.62
CA ASN A 54 13.48 1.23 -11.01
C ASN A 54 12.11 0.78 -11.55
N THR A 55 11.21 0.35 -10.68
CA THR A 55 9.86 -0.13 -11.04
C THR A 55 8.93 1.07 -11.16
N ASN A 56 8.11 1.12 -12.22
CA ASN A 56 7.01 2.08 -12.26
C ASN A 56 5.93 1.66 -11.25
N THR A 57 5.86 2.37 -10.13
CA THR A 57 4.94 2.09 -9.02
C THR A 57 3.62 2.86 -9.10
N HIS A 58 3.40 3.70 -10.12
CA HIS A 58 2.23 4.58 -10.24
C HIS A 58 0.89 3.82 -10.06
N SER A 59 0.73 2.68 -10.74
CA SER A 59 -0.48 1.84 -10.60
C SER A 59 -0.60 1.13 -9.26
N TRP A 60 0.53 0.93 -8.57
CA TRP A 60 0.56 0.31 -7.26
C TRP A 60 0.06 1.29 -6.21
N PHE A 61 0.59 2.51 -6.19
CA PHE A 61 0.31 3.54 -5.18
C PHE A 61 -0.64 4.64 -5.65
N ASP A 62 -1.65 4.29 -6.45
CA ASP A 62 -2.77 5.18 -6.83
C ASP A 62 -2.36 6.54 -7.47
N GLY A 63 -1.29 6.54 -8.25
CA GLY A 63 -0.74 7.75 -8.86
C GLY A 63 0.66 8.07 -8.39
N ASP A 64 1.09 7.51 -7.26
CA ASP A 64 2.33 7.91 -6.62
C ASP A 64 3.55 7.09 -7.06
N TYR A 65 4.71 7.73 -7.01
CA TYR A 65 5.99 7.12 -7.36
C TYR A 65 6.90 6.99 -6.13
N ALA A 66 7.18 5.73 -5.75
CA ALA A 66 8.13 5.40 -4.68
C ALA A 66 9.48 4.89 -5.21
N ALA A 67 9.70 4.99 -6.54
CA ALA A 67 10.94 4.59 -7.18
C ALA A 67 12.09 5.57 -6.86
N ILE A 68 13.33 5.12 -7.05
CA ILE A 68 14.53 5.84 -6.60
C ILE A 68 14.72 7.18 -7.33
N ASP A 69 14.26 7.26 -8.58
CA ASP A 69 14.38 8.44 -9.44
C ASP A 69 13.49 9.58 -8.98
N HIS A 70 12.40 9.28 -8.27
CA HIS A 70 11.51 10.25 -7.64
C HIS A 70 11.91 10.60 -6.20
N PHE A 71 12.97 9.98 -5.67
CA PHE A 71 13.44 10.27 -4.31
C PHE A 71 13.91 11.71 -4.19
N ASP A 72 14.73 12.19 -5.12
CA ASP A 72 15.26 13.57 -5.08
C ASP A 72 14.13 14.60 -5.28
N GLU A 73 13.15 14.32 -6.16
CA GLU A 73 11.95 15.14 -6.36
C GLU A 73 11.10 15.27 -5.09
N THR A 74 10.88 14.16 -4.38
CA THR A 74 10.13 14.17 -3.11
C THR A 74 10.82 15.07 -2.08
N PHE A 75 12.15 15.07 -2.03
CA PHE A 75 12.90 15.97 -1.16
C PHE A 75 12.77 17.44 -1.57
N GLU A 76 12.76 17.75 -2.87
CA GLU A 76 12.56 19.13 -3.36
C GLU A 76 11.20 19.68 -2.92
N VAL A 77 10.13 18.91 -3.09
CA VAL A 77 8.78 19.28 -2.60
C VAL A 77 8.79 19.61 -1.11
N ILE A 78 9.51 18.83 -0.31
CA ILE A 78 9.59 19.05 1.14
C ILE A 78 10.37 20.33 1.48
N GLN A 79 11.44 20.63 0.75
CA GLN A 79 12.18 21.88 0.96
C GLN A 79 11.29 23.09 0.65
N ASP A 80 10.46 23.02 -0.38
CA ASP A 80 9.49 24.07 -0.70
C ASP A 80 8.46 24.23 0.42
N LEU A 81 7.87 23.12 0.92
CA LEU A 81 6.91 23.15 2.04
C LEU A 81 7.50 23.71 3.34
N ILE A 82 8.79 23.45 3.61
CA ILE A 82 9.51 24.02 4.75
C ILE A 82 9.74 25.53 4.54
N ALA A 83 10.21 25.92 3.36
CA ALA A 83 10.51 27.31 3.02
C ALA A 83 9.25 28.21 3.03
N GLU A 84 8.11 27.66 2.61
CA GLU A 84 6.79 28.31 2.67
C GLU A 84 6.22 28.37 4.10
N GLY A 85 6.81 27.62 5.04
CA GLY A 85 6.34 27.54 6.41
C GLY A 85 5.02 26.76 6.57
N SER A 86 4.62 25.99 5.56
CA SER A 86 3.40 25.19 5.59
C SER A 86 3.51 24.03 6.56
N ILE A 87 4.68 23.37 6.60
CA ILE A 87 4.97 22.26 7.50
C ILE A 87 6.43 22.36 7.98
N PRO A 88 6.77 23.34 8.85
CA PRO A 88 8.16 23.65 9.19
C PRO A 88 8.87 22.53 9.96
N TRP A 89 8.11 21.61 10.56
CA TRP A 89 8.65 20.47 11.30
C TRP A 89 9.15 19.33 10.40
N LEU A 90 8.89 19.38 9.08
CA LEU A 90 9.48 18.45 8.10
C LEU A 90 11.01 18.53 8.04
N ASP A 91 11.63 19.55 8.63
CA ASP A 91 13.09 19.67 8.79
C ASP A 91 13.65 18.74 9.89
N ASP A 92 12.84 17.84 10.48
CA ASP A 92 13.35 16.79 11.37
C ASP A 92 14.32 15.89 10.59
N PRO A 93 15.61 15.84 10.97
CA PRO A 93 16.59 15.03 10.26
C PRO A 93 16.26 13.54 10.28
N LEU A 94 15.47 13.05 11.24
CA LEU A 94 15.09 11.64 11.34
C LEU A 94 13.99 11.23 10.36
N MET A 95 13.38 12.18 9.66
CA MET A 95 12.40 11.89 8.62
C MET A 95 13.09 11.40 7.35
N LEU A 96 12.52 10.35 6.77
CA LEU A 96 12.88 9.82 5.47
C LEU A 96 11.63 9.83 4.58
N PRO A 97 11.38 10.92 3.86
CA PRO A 97 10.32 10.94 2.88
C PRO A 97 10.67 10.02 1.71
N PHE A 98 9.67 9.30 1.19
CA PHE A 98 9.90 8.31 0.15
C PHE A 98 8.90 8.36 -1.02
N THR A 99 7.79 9.07 -0.86
CA THR A 99 6.86 9.39 -1.95
C THR A 99 5.98 10.58 -1.54
N GLN A 100 5.32 11.19 -2.52
CA GLN A 100 4.37 12.29 -2.34
C GLN A 100 3.16 12.12 -3.27
N HIS A 101 2.02 12.71 -2.89
CA HIS A 101 0.86 12.87 -3.75
C HIS A 101 0.60 14.35 -4.02
N ASP A 102 0.61 14.72 -5.30
CA ASP A 102 0.31 16.06 -5.84
C ASP A 102 0.98 17.25 -5.12
N GLY A 103 2.14 17.03 -4.49
CA GLY A 103 2.94 18.06 -3.81
C GLY A 103 2.41 18.51 -2.45
N TYR A 104 1.31 17.94 -1.96
CA TYR A 104 0.71 18.33 -0.68
C TYR A 104 0.47 17.17 0.29
N VAL A 105 0.62 15.90 -0.13
CA VAL A 105 0.63 14.76 0.78
C VAL A 105 2.02 14.16 0.78
N ILE A 106 2.65 14.04 1.95
CA ILE A 106 4.00 13.49 2.09
C ILE A 106 3.93 12.20 2.88
N TYR A 107 4.45 11.13 2.29
CA TYR A 107 4.61 9.84 2.95
C TYR A 107 6.06 9.69 3.40
N TYR A 108 6.25 9.30 4.65
CA TYR A 108 7.58 9.21 5.23
C TYR A 108 7.72 8.05 6.20
N LEU A 109 8.99 7.70 6.40
CA LEU A 109 9.47 6.77 7.41
C LEU A 109 10.29 7.54 8.44
N ARG A 110 10.46 6.93 9.62
CA ARG A 110 11.38 7.43 10.64
C ARG A 110 12.63 6.56 10.68
N ARG A 111 13.80 7.20 10.61
CA ARG A 111 15.11 6.50 10.58
C ARG A 111 15.49 5.88 11.93
N ASP A 112 14.86 6.33 13.01
CA ASP A 112 15.02 5.81 14.37
C ASP A 112 14.01 4.69 14.73
N ASP A 113 13.11 4.33 13.81
CA ASP A 113 12.05 3.34 14.04
C ASP A 113 12.41 1.93 13.53
N GLY A 114 13.68 1.56 13.68
CA GLY A 114 14.20 0.23 13.38
C GLY A 114 14.32 -0.11 11.88
N ASP A 115 14.44 -1.41 11.60
CA ASP A 115 14.71 -1.93 10.25
C ASP A 115 13.49 -1.91 9.32
N ASP A 116 12.28 -1.96 9.88
CA ASP A 116 11.00 -1.97 9.16
C ASP A 116 10.04 -0.95 9.80
N PRO A 117 10.31 0.34 9.59
CA PRO A 117 9.67 1.43 10.30
C PRO A 117 8.19 1.57 9.92
N ALA A 118 7.40 2.18 10.80
CA ALA A 118 6.03 2.59 10.50
C ALA A 118 5.98 3.61 9.35
N VAL A 119 4.84 3.62 8.66
CA VAL A 119 4.57 4.58 7.58
C VAL A 119 3.64 5.65 8.11
N PHE A 120 4.06 6.90 7.93
CA PHE A 120 3.31 8.07 8.32
C PHE A 120 2.96 8.91 7.10
N CYS A 121 1.94 9.74 7.27
CA CYS A 121 1.52 10.70 6.28
C CYS A 121 1.21 12.05 6.93
N VAL A 122 1.54 13.12 6.21
CA VAL A 122 1.14 14.49 6.51
C VAL A 122 0.54 15.13 5.26
N ILE A 123 -0.45 16.00 5.48
CA ILE A 123 -1.11 16.77 4.43
C ILE A 123 -0.80 18.26 4.68
N SER A 124 -0.34 18.97 3.66
CA SER A 124 -0.10 20.41 3.70
C SER A 124 -1.38 21.17 4.02
N GLY A 125 -1.28 22.12 4.95
CA GLY A 125 -2.41 22.87 5.47
C GLY A 125 -3.15 22.19 6.63
N ASP A 126 -2.74 20.98 7.02
CA ASP A 126 -3.16 20.40 8.29
C ASP A 126 -2.33 21.02 9.42
N GLU A 127 -2.97 21.48 10.50
CA GLU A 127 -2.27 22.05 11.66
C GLU A 127 -1.61 20.97 12.54
N THR A 128 -1.68 19.71 12.11
CA THR A 128 -1.19 18.56 12.85
C THR A 128 0.33 18.61 13.04
N THR A 129 0.73 18.50 14.29
CA THR A 129 2.13 18.37 14.69
C THR A 129 2.65 16.96 14.41
N PRO A 130 3.98 16.70 14.43
CA PRO A 130 4.55 15.37 14.21
C PRO A 130 3.94 14.25 15.10
N ALA A 131 3.48 14.62 16.30
CA ALA A 131 2.87 13.71 17.27
C ALA A 131 1.41 13.33 16.91
N GLU A 132 0.79 14.10 16.02
CA GLU A 132 -0.60 13.95 15.58
C GLU A 132 -0.69 13.44 14.13
N CYS A 133 0.46 13.19 13.48
CA CYS A 133 0.49 12.63 12.14
C CYS A 133 -0.22 11.28 12.08
N SER A 134 -0.93 11.05 10.98
CA SER A 134 -1.66 9.81 10.76
C SER A 134 -0.67 8.71 10.41
N GLN A 135 -0.40 7.82 11.38
CA GLN A 135 0.24 6.55 11.10
C GLN A 135 -0.67 5.73 10.18
N LEU A 136 -0.22 5.48 8.96
CA LEU A 136 -0.96 4.74 7.95
C LEU A 136 -0.78 3.24 8.09
N ALA A 137 0.42 2.81 8.47
CA ALA A 137 0.74 1.42 8.68
C ALA A 137 1.79 1.27 9.79
N PRO A 138 1.74 0.17 10.55
CA PRO A 138 2.69 -0.06 11.63
C PRO A 138 4.07 -0.50 11.16
N THR A 139 4.21 -0.97 9.91
CA THR A 139 5.51 -1.19 9.26
C THR A 139 5.41 -0.91 7.76
N PHE A 140 6.55 -0.63 7.14
CA PHE A 140 6.66 -0.39 5.71
C PHE A 140 6.35 -1.65 4.88
N SER A 141 6.80 -2.83 5.32
CA SER A 141 6.49 -4.10 4.63
C SER A 141 4.99 -4.39 4.51
N ILE A 142 4.21 -4.00 5.51
CA ILE A 142 2.75 -4.16 5.54
C ILE A 142 2.08 -3.13 4.65
N TRP A 143 2.53 -1.89 4.74
CA TRP A 143 2.05 -0.84 3.85
C TRP A 143 2.20 -1.24 2.38
N LEU A 144 3.35 -1.78 1.99
CA LEU A 144 3.61 -2.26 0.63
C LEU A 144 2.62 -3.36 0.21
N ARG A 145 2.43 -4.38 1.07
CA ARG A 145 1.50 -5.48 0.80
C ARG A 145 0.08 -4.94 0.68
N ASP A 146 -0.40 -4.20 1.67
CA ASP A 146 -1.78 -3.74 1.70
C ASP A 146 -2.08 -2.81 0.51
N ASN A 147 -1.12 -1.99 0.06
CA ASN A 147 -1.25 -1.23 -1.19
C ASN A 147 -1.29 -2.12 -2.44
N ALA A 148 -0.55 -3.23 -2.48
CA ALA A 148 -0.61 -4.17 -3.61
C ALA A 148 -2.00 -4.80 -3.70
N PHE A 149 -2.56 -5.18 -2.55
CA PHE A 149 -3.92 -5.69 -2.45
C PHE A 149 -4.95 -4.64 -2.86
N ALA A 150 -4.86 -3.43 -2.31
CA ALA A 150 -5.74 -2.32 -2.65
C ALA A 150 -5.71 -2.00 -4.15
N SER A 151 -4.54 -2.06 -4.82
CA SER A 151 -4.42 -1.86 -6.28
C SER A 151 -5.19 -2.91 -7.09
N ILE A 152 -5.21 -4.16 -6.63
CA ILE A 152 -5.96 -5.24 -7.31
C ILE A 152 -7.46 -5.09 -7.05
N GLU A 153 -7.82 -4.72 -5.83
CA GLU A 153 -9.20 -4.46 -5.44
C GLU A 153 -9.80 -3.26 -6.17
N ARG A 154 -9.12 -2.11 -6.23
CA ARG A 154 -9.59 -0.90 -6.95
C ARG A 154 -9.96 -1.21 -8.39
N ARG A 155 -9.13 -1.99 -9.07
CA ARG A 155 -9.40 -2.46 -10.44
C ARG A 155 -10.60 -3.40 -10.49
N SER A 156 -10.63 -4.39 -9.61
CA SER A 156 -11.72 -5.38 -9.56
C SER A 156 -13.07 -4.74 -9.23
N TRP A 157 -13.11 -3.82 -8.27
CA TRP A 157 -14.31 -3.11 -7.84
C TRP A 157 -14.84 -2.15 -8.90
N SER A 158 -13.98 -1.47 -9.65
CA SER A 158 -14.42 -0.56 -10.70
C SER A 158 -15.20 -1.29 -11.79
N ASP A 159 -14.67 -2.41 -12.28
CA ASP A 159 -15.32 -3.25 -13.30
C ASP A 159 -16.63 -3.85 -12.78
N ALA A 160 -16.55 -4.47 -11.60
CA ALA A 160 -17.66 -5.02 -10.84
C ALA A 160 -18.82 -4.03 -10.70
N TYR A 161 -18.52 -2.85 -10.16
CA TYR A 161 -19.48 -1.79 -9.87
C TYR A 161 -20.22 -1.36 -11.13
N ILE A 162 -19.49 -1.10 -12.23
CA ILE A 162 -20.07 -0.70 -13.52
C ILE A 162 -21.04 -1.75 -14.04
N HIS A 163 -20.70 -3.04 -13.93
CA HIS A 163 -21.59 -4.12 -14.34
C HIS A 163 -22.84 -4.20 -13.47
N TYR A 164 -22.70 -4.05 -12.16
CA TYR A 164 -23.81 -4.16 -11.20
C TYR A 164 -24.83 -3.03 -11.34
N ILE A 165 -24.39 -1.78 -11.47
CA ILE A 165 -25.33 -0.65 -11.58
C ILE A 165 -26.12 -0.63 -12.89
N ARG A 166 -25.69 -1.42 -13.90
CA ARG A 166 -26.30 -1.48 -15.24
C ARG A 166 -27.32 -2.59 -15.44
N GLN A 167 -27.51 -3.51 -14.48
CA GLN A 167 -28.53 -4.57 -14.63
C GLN A 167 -29.95 -3.95 -14.58
N PRO A 168 -30.98 -4.57 -15.18
CA PRO A 168 -32.28 -3.92 -15.43
C PRO A 168 -33.23 -3.83 -14.22
N ASP A 169 -32.92 -4.51 -13.12
CA ASP A 169 -33.78 -4.74 -11.94
C ASP A 169 -33.51 -3.77 -10.77
N GLY A 170 -33.71 -2.47 -10.99
CA GLY A 170 -33.61 -1.43 -9.95
C GLY A 170 -33.11 -0.09 -10.50
N THR A 171 -33.14 0.96 -9.68
CA THR A 171 -32.55 2.24 -10.07
C THR A 171 -31.03 2.22 -9.88
N VAL A 172 -30.31 3.01 -10.69
CA VAL A 172 -28.86 3.20 -10.53
C VAL A 172 -28.52 3.69 -9.12
N GLU A 173 -29.31 4.62 -8.58
CA GLU A 173 -29.09 5.21 -7.26
C GLU A 173 -29.15 4.18 -6.13
N GLU A 174 -30.21 3.35 -6.09
CA GLU A 174 -30.37 2.31 -5.07
C GLU A 174 -29.21 1.32 -5.07
N ARG A 175 -28.75 0.95 -6.28
CA ARG A 175 -27.63 0.02 -6.44
C ARG A 175 -26.30 0.61 -6.09
N SER A 176 -26.06 1.87 -6.46
CA SER A 176 -24.87 2.60 -6.05
C SER A 176 -24.76 2.63 -4.53
N LYS A 177 -25.85 2.96 -3.83
CA LYS A 177 -25.89 2.98 -2.36
C LYS A 177 -25.58 1.60 -1.77
N LEU A 178 -26.22 0.55 -2.28
CA LEU A 178 -26.00 -0.80 -1.80
C LEU A 178 -24.57 -1.30 -2.08
N ALA A 179 -24.02 -1.03 -3.26
CA ALA A 179 -22.64 -1.39 -3.60
C ALA A 179 -21.62 -0.68 -2.70
N ILE A 180 -21.77 0.64 -2.51
CA ILE A 180 -20.91 1.42 -1.60
C ILE A 180 -20.99 0.86 -0.17
N GLN A 181 -22.19 0.54 0.32
CA GLN A 181 -22.36 -0.05 1.64
C GLN A 181 -21.60 -1.38 1.78
N ARG A 182 -21.67 -2.26 0.77
CA ARG A 182 -20.95 -3.55 0.82
C ARG A 182 -19.44 -3.37 0.68
N MET A 183 -18.97 -2.41 -0.11
CA MET A 183 -17.55 -2.05 -0.18
C MET A 183 -17.05 -1.58 1.20
N GLN A 184 -17.82 -0.76 1.91
CA GLN A 184 -17.46 -0.32 3.27
C GLN A 184 -17.45 -1.47 4.29
N GLU A 185 -18.42 -2.39 4.22
CA GLU A 185 -18.43 -3.59 5.07
C GLU A 185 -17.22 -4.49 4.79
N TYR A 186 -16.87 -4.63 3.50
CA TYR A 186 -15.70 -5.38 3.05
C TYR A 186 -14.39 -4.76 3.58
N SER A 187 -14.19 -3.45 3.42
CA SER A 187 -13.00 -2.76 3.89
C SER A 187 -12.79 -2.94 5.39
N LYS A 188 -13.86 -2.84 6.20
CA LYS A 188 -13.77 -3.07 7.65
C LYS A 188 -13.36 -4.50 8.01
N LEU A 189 -13.87 -5.49 7.27
CA LEU A 189 -13.49 -6.88 7.48
C LEU A 189 -12.02 -7.11 7.12
N TYR A 190 -11.56 -6.49 6.02
CA TYR A 190 -10.16 -6.55 5.58
C TYR A 190 -9.22 -5.89 6.59
N GLU A 191 -9.54 -4.68 7.05
CA GLU A 191 -8.78 -3.95 8.07
C GLU A 191 -8.60 -4.79 9.34
N HIS A 192 -9.69 -5.42 9.81
CA HIS A 192 -9.63 -6.29 10.98
C HIS A 192 -8.72 -7.50 10.77
N PHE A 193 -8.83 -8.18 9.62
CA PHE A 193 -7.98 -9.31 9.29
C PHE A 193 -6.50 -8.91 9.14
N SER A 194 -6.21 -7.83 8.42
CA SER A 194 -4.84 -7.34 8.21
C SER A 194 -4.18 -7.01 9.55
N ALA A 195 -4.91 -6.34 10.46
CA ALA A 195 -4.43 -6.04 11.80
C ALA A 195 -4.14 -7.31 12.64
N GLN A 196 -4.99 -8.33 12.57
CA GLN A 196 -4.78 -9.61 13.27
C GLN A 196 -3.59 -10.40 12.71
N SER A 197 -3.49 -10.49 11.38
CA SER A 197 -2.36 -11.14 10.71
C SER A 197 -1.06 -10.46 11.10
N TYR A 198 -1.06 -9.13 11.17
CA TYR A 198 0.11 -8.38 11.61
C TYR A 198 0.50 -8.68 13.05
N GLN A 199 -0.44 -8.66 13.99
CA GLN A 199 -0.14 -8.99 15.39
C GLN A 199 0.50 -10.39 15.50
N THR A 200 0.06 -11.33 14.67
CA THR A 200 0.63 -12.68 14.57
C THR A 200 2.05 -12.64 14.00
N ASP A 201 2.29 -11.86 12.95
CA ASP A 201 3.60 -11.68 12.32
C ASP A 201 4.64 -11.13 13.32
N ILE A 202 4.29 -10.10 14.10
CA ILE A 202 5.16 -9.55 15.15
C ILE A 202 5.46 -10.59 16.22
N GLN A 203 4.43 -11.25 16.75
CA GLN A 203 4.56 -12.22 17.83
C GLN A 203 5.49 -13.38 17.43
N ASN A 204 5.44 -13.78 16.16
CA ASN A 204 6.24 -14.87 15.62
C ASN A 204 7.58 -14.40 15.00
N GLN A 205 7.86 -13.09 14.99
CA GLN A 205 9.02 -12.50 14.31
C GLN A 205 9.16 -12.96 12.85
N HIS A 206 8.03 -13.02 12.15
CA HIS A 206 7.93 -13.54 10.80
C HIS A 206 6.94 -12.73 9.98
N LEU A 207 7.30 -12.35 8.75
CA LEU A 207 6.38 -11.67 7.85
C LEU A 207 5.65 -12.70 6.99
N THR A 208 4.32 -12.75 7.09
CA THR A 208 3.49 -13.62 6.25
C THR A 208 3.66 -13.23 4.78
N ALA A 209 4.05 -14.17 3.93
CA ALA A 209 4.26 -13.91 2.51
C ALA A 209 2.96 -13.44 1.83
N PRO A 210 3.04 -12.57 0.79
CA PRO A 210 1.84 -12.00 0.16
C PRO A 210 0.83 -13.03 -0.36
N TRP A 211 1.30 -14.16 -0.90
CA TRP A 211 0.43 -15.26 -1.36
C TRP A 211 -0.28 -15.99 -0.21
N ASP A 212 0.41 -16.20 0.90
CA ASP A 212 -0.17 -16.84 2.09
C ASP A 212 -1.21 -15.92 2.73
N PHE A 213 -0.90 -14.63 2.83
CA PHE A 213 -1.84 -13.60 3.28
C PHE A 213 -3.08 -13.55 2.39
N ALA A 214 -2.91 -13.53 1.05
CA ALA A 214 -4.02 -13.56 0.10
C ALA A 214 -4.90 -14.79 0.30
N SER A 215 -4.28 -15.96 0.42
CA SER A 215 -4.99 -17.22 0.57
C SER A 215 -5.80 -17.27 1.87
N ALA A 216 -5.20 -16.81 2.97
CA ALA A 216 -5.86 -16.72 4.27
C ALA A 216 -7.03 -15.71 4.23
N TRP A 217 -6.83 -14.54 3.63
CA TRP A 217 -7.88 -13.53 3.45
C TRP A 217 -9.07 -14.10 2.66
N VAL A 218 -8.81 -14.71 1.50
CA VAL A 218 -9.86 -15.28 0.64
C VAL A 218 -10.62 -16.38 1.38
N ALA A 219 -9.92 -17.27 2.09
CA ALA A 219 -10.55 -18.35 2.85
C ALA A 219 -11.49 -17.82 3.93
N MET A 220 -11.06 -16.80 4.67
CA MET A 220 -11.85 -16.19 5.74
C MET A 220 -13.02 -15.35 5.17
N PHE A 221 -12.79 -14.57 4.11
CA PHE A 221 -13.85 -13.80 3.47
C PHE A 221 -14.97 -14.69 2.91
N ARG A 222 -14.64 -15.83 2.28
CA ARG A 222 -15.63 -16.81 1.77
C ARG A 222 -16.55 -17.37 2.86
N GLN A 223 -16.10 -17.38 4.11
CA GLN A 223 -16.87 -17.84 5.26
C GLN A 223 -17.72 -16.74 5.90
N SER A 224 -17.56 -15.48 5.47
CA SER A 224 -18.28 -14.35 6.03
C SER A 224 -19.75 -14.27 5.58
N ASP A 225 -20.61 -13.74 6.45
CA ASP A 225 -21.99 -13.40 6.10
C ASP A 225 -22.06 -12.42 4.92
N LEU A 226 -21.08 -11.51 4.83
CA LEU A 226 -20.99 -10.54 3.75
C LEU A 226 -20.86 -11.23 2.40
N TYR A 227 -19.97 -12.23 2.29
CA TYR A 227 -19.81 -13.02 1.07
C TYR A 227 -21.11 -13.73 0.67
N GLN A 228 -21.78 -14.38 1.61
CA GLN A 228 -23.05 -15.07 1.37
C GLN A 228 -24.15 -14.11 0.90
N ARG A 229 -24.24 -12.92 1.51
CA ARG A 229 -25.17 -11.87 1.08
C ARG A 229 -24.86 -11.37 -0.34
N MET A 230 -23.58 -11.13 -0.64
CA MET A 230 -23.16 -10.66 -1.96
C MET A 230 -23.46 -11.71 -3.04
N GLN A 231 -23.23 -13.00 -2.76
CA GLN A 231 -23.60 -14.09 -3.67
C GLN A 231 -25.11 -14.13 -3.93
N THR A 232 -25.92 -14.05 -2.87
CA THR A 232 -27.39 -14.09 -2.96
C THR A 232 -27.95 -12.94 -3.79
N LEU A 233 -27.33 -11.77 -3.71
CA LEU A 233 -27.74 -10.57 -4.43
C LEU A 233 -27.12 -10.45 -5.83
N HIS A 234 -26.42 -11.49 -6.29
CA HIS A 234 -25.62 -11.46 -7.52
C HIS A 234 -24.71 -10.22 -7.62
N MET A 235 -24.26 -9.74 -6.46
CA MET A 235 -23.35 -8.63 -6.39
C MET A 235 -21.97 -9.12 -6.84
N PRO A 236 -21.24 -8.28 -7.55
CA PRO A 236 -19.90 -8.61 -7.95
C PRO A 236 -19.03 -8.71 -6.70
N ILE A 237 -18.33 -9.84 -6.60
CA ILE A 237 -17.41 -10.11 -5.51
C ILE A 237 -16.03 -9.69 -6.03
N PRO A 238 -15.32 -8.78 -5.36
CA PRO A 238 -14.12 -8.12 -5.88
C PRO A 238 -12.92 -9.05 -5.89
N PHE A 239 -12.97 -10.16 -6.62
CA PHE A 239 -11.83 -11.06 -6.68
C PHE A 239 -11.60 -11.58 -8.10
N SER A 240 -10.74 -10.85 -8.80
CA SER A 240 -9.77 -11.43 -9.74
C SER A 240 -8.95 -12.57 -9.09
N TRP A 241 -8.96 -12.69 -7.75
CA TRP A 241 -8.27 -13.72 -6.98
C TRP A 241 -8.90 -15.12 -6.97
N VAL A 242 -10.21 -15.27 -7.18
CA VAL A 242 -10.82 -16.61 -7.33
C VAL A 242 -10.20 -17.33 -8.54
N ARG A 243 -9.86 -16.55 -9.58
CA ARG A 243 -9.11 -17.05 -10.76
C ARG A 243 -7.63 -17.32 -10.47
N LEU A 244 -7.03 -16.66 -9.48
CA LEU A 244 -5.61 -16.82 -9.13
C LEU A 244 -5.36 -18.08 -8.30
N THR A 245 -6.35 -18.55 -7.53
CA THR A 245 -6.28 -19.82 -6.79
C THR A 245 -6.65 -21.05 -7.63
N GLY A 246 -6.91 -20.88 -8.94
CA GLY A 246 -7.12 -21.98 -9.88
C GLY A 246 -8.51 -22.62 -9.88
N GLU A 247 -9.52 -21.96 -9.31
CA GLU A 247 -10.89 -22.49 -9.28
C GLU A 247 -11.76 -21.77 -10.34
N ASN A 248 -12.21 -22.54 -11.34
CA ASN A 248 -13.23 -22.13 -12.31
C ASN A 248 -14.64 -22.22 -11.71
#